data_AF-A0A9D8L6S9-F1
#
_entry.id   AF-A0A9D8L6S9-F1
#
_cell.length_a   1.000
_cell.length_b   1.000
_cell.length_c   1.000
_cell.angle_alpha   90.00
_cell.angle_beta   90.00
_cell.angle_gamma   90.00
#
_symmetry.space_group_name_H-M   'P 1'
#
loop_
_entity.id
_entity.type
_entity.pdbx_description
1 polymer ?
#
loop_
_entity_poly.entity_id
_entity_poly.type
_entity_poly.pdbx_seq_one_letter_code
_entity_poly.pdbx_strand_id
1 'polypeptide(L)'
;MAEGKAGLRTVGRPRTVDAAQTSLALLLNLVRTETATTRQELERHSELGRAVVADRLTTMIDLGLLREGELGQATGGRAPRQMRFRQDAGSLLVSAIDQNSIALGIADLNGQMLVEHHEAAQLDAGPKAVLERLATIFDWLLKETEKPAPWGIGLALPGPIEKPVAAFGTVPVLQGVQSWQ
;
A
#
# COMPACT_ATOMS: atom_id res chain seq x y z
N MET A 1 -9.40 -53.71 25.02
CA MET A 1 -8.63 -52.68 25.76
C MET A 1 -8.63 -51.41 24.93
N ALA A 2 -8.95 -50.30 25.57
CA ALA A 2 -9.18 -48.98 25.01
C ALA A 2 -7.88 -48.16 24.88
N GLU A 3 -7.89 -47.20 23.95
CA GLU A 3 -7.25 -45.86 23.92
C GLU A 3 -7.11 -45.43 22.45
N GLY A 4 -7.51 -44.26 21.94
CA GLY A 4 -8.00 -43.02 22.53
C GLY A 4 -7.26 -41.79 21.96
N LYS A 5 -7.97 -40.93 21.19
CA LYS A 5 -7.73 -39.48 20.91
C LYS A 5 -6.37 -39.06 20.28
N ALA A 6 -6.17 -37.96 19.56
CA ALA A 6 -6.87 -36.74 19.13
C ALA A 6 -5.96 -36.14 18.01
N GLY A 7 -6.33 -35.15 17.19
CA GLY A 7 -7.42 -34.21 17.24
C GLY A 7 -7.43 -33.33 15.98
N LEU A 8 -8.57 -32.67 15.80
CA LEU A 8 -8.84 -31.72 14.73
C LEU A 8 -7.86 -30.54 14.77
N ARG A 9 -7.36 -30.13 13.59
CA ARG A 9 -6.80 -28.79 13.40
C ARG A 9 -7.93 -27.84 13.02
N THR A 10 -8.45 -27.16 14.03
CA THR A 10 -9.43 -26.08 13.91
C THR A 10 -8.78 -24.90 13.18
N VAL A 11 -9.33 -24.50 12.03
CA VAL A 11 -9.01 -23.22 11.39
C VAL A 11 -9.41 -22.12 12.38
N GLY A 12 -8.41 -21.37 12.86
CA GLY A 12 -8.60 -20.34 13.86
C GLY A 12 -9.54 -19.24 13.37
N ARG A 13 -10.53 -18.90 14.20
CA ARG A 13 -11.45 -17.77 14.01
C ARG A 13 -10.66 -16.50 13.62
N PRO A 14 -11.06 -15.75 12.58
CA PRO A 14 -10.40 -14.50 12.24
C PRO A 14 -10.33 -13.61 13.47
N ARG A 15 -9.12 -13.18 13.86
CA ARG A 15 -8.93 -12.28 14.99
C ARG A 15 -9.55 -10.94 14.62
N THR A 16 -10.26 -10.30 15.54
CA THR A 16 -11.00 -9.05 15.37
C THR A 16 -10.19 -7.91 14.70
N VAL A 17 -8.86 -7.97 14.79
CA VAL A 17 -7.91 -7.04 14.15
C VAL A 17 -7.84 -7.22 12.62
N ASP A 18 -7.85 -8.45 12.10
CA ASP A 18 -7.84 -8.71 10.65
C ASP A 18 -9.11 -8.16 9.98
N ALA A 19 -10.26 -8.32 10.65
CA ALA A 19 -11.52 -7.78 10.17
C ALA A 19 -11.51 -6.25 10.15
N ALA A 20 -10.87 -5.61 11.14
CA ALA A 20 -10.71 -4.16 11.18
C ALA A 20 -9.82 -3.65 10.03
N GLN A 21 -8.66 -4.28 9.81
CA GLN A 21 -7.76 -3.94 8.71
C GLN A 21 -8.42 -4.13 7.34
N THR A 22 -9.15 -5.24 7.16
CA THR A 22 -9.88 -5.50 5.92
C THR A 22 -10.93 -4.41 5.65
N SER A 23 -11.67 -4.00 6.69
CA SER A 23 -12.66 -2.92 6.55
C SER A 23 -12.05 -1.55 6.23
N LEU A 24 -10.87 -1.24 6.79
CA LEU A 24 -10.13 -0.02 6.46
C LEU A 24 -9.67 -0.02 5.00
N ALA A 25 -9.03 -1.11 4.56
CA ALA A 25 -8.55 -1.25 3.20
C ALA A 25 -9.69 -1.18 2.17
N LEU A 26 -10.83 -1.81 2.47
CA LEU A 26 -12.03 -1.74 1.62
C LEU A 26 -12.51 -0.30 1.45
N LEU A 27 -12.76 0.42 2.56
CA LEU A 27 -13.27 1.78 2.52
C LEU A 27 -12.29 2.76 1.88
N LEU A 28 -11.00 2.63 2.19
CA LEU A 28 -9.95 3.46 1.58
C LEU A 28 -9.94 3.28 0.07
N ASN A 29 -10.02 2.04 -0.41
CA ASN A 29 -10.04 1.76 -1.84
C ASN A 29 -11.29 2.34 -2.52
N LEU A 30 -12.47 2.21 -1.91
CA LEU A 30 -13.71 2.80 -2.46
C LEU A 30 -13.60 4.32 -2.65
N VAL A 31 -12.97 5.03 -1.69
CA VAL A 31 -12.72 6.48 -1.81
C VAL A 31 -11.64 6.77 -2.84
N ARG A 32 -10.53 6.01 -2.82
CA ARG A 32 -9.39 6.19 -3.73
C ARG A 32 -9.76 5.98 -5.19
N THR A 33 -10.66 5.05 -5.49
CA THR A 33 -11.18 4.79 -6.85
C THR A 33 -12.41 5.63 -7.19
N GLU A 34 -12.78 6.59 -6.34
CA GLU A 34 -13.96 7.45 -6.48
C GLU A 34 -15.29 6.68 -6.63
N THR A 35 -15.32 5.41 -6.26
CA THR A 35 -16.52 4.55 -6.34
C THR A 35 -17.56 4.94 -5.31
N ALA A 36 -17.12 5.41 -4.15
CA ALA A 36 -17.99 5.99 -3.13
C ALA A 36 -17.24 7.13 -2.42
N THR A 37 -17.80 8.33 -2.46
CA THR A 37 -17.14 9.53 -1.94
C THR A 37 -17.95 10.19 -0.84
N THR A 38 -19.12 9.69 -0.48
CA THR A 38 -19.88 10.14 0.70
C THR A 38 -19.99 9.02 1.73
N ARG A 39 -20.19 9.38 3.00
CA ARG A 39 -20.42 8.39 4.06
C ARG A 39 -21.59 7.45 3.74
N GLN A 40 -22.65 7.98 3.14
CA GLN A 40 -23.84 7.20 2.76
C GLN A 40 -23.53 6.20 1.62
N GLU A 41 -22.79 6.62 0.60
CA GLU A 41 -22.36 5.70 -0.47
C GLU A 41 -21.42 4.64 0.08
N LEU A 42 -20.50 5.01 0.98
CA LEU A 42 -19.59 4.06 1.61
C LEU A 42 -20.34 3.01 2.42
N GLU A 43 -21.37 3.39 3.20
CA GLU A 43 -22.29 2.45 3.86
C GLU A 43 -22.92 1.49 2.84
N ARG A 44 -23.40 2.02 1.70
CA ARG A 44 -24.07 1.22 0.65
C ARG A 44 -23.13 0.27 -0.10
N HIS A 45 -21.92 0.72 -0.44
CA HIS A 45 -20.96 -0.02 -1.27
C HIS A 45 -20.10 -1.00 -0.47
N SER A 46 -19.88 -0.75 0.82
CA SER A 46 -19.07 -1.63 1.67
C SER A 46 -19.88 -2.71 2.40
N GLU A 47 -21.22 -2.60 2.39
CA GLU A 47 -22.14 -3.44 3.19
C GLU A 47 -21.85 -3.41 4.71
N LEU A 48 -21.06 -2.42 5.17
CA LEU A 48 -20.75 -2.22 6.57
C LEU A 48 -21.82 -1.38 7.26
N GLY A 49 -22.08 -1.67 8.54
CA GLY A 49 -22.97 -0.86 9.36
C GLY A 49 -22.42 0.56 9.58
N ARG A 50 -23.33 1.54 9.67
CA ARG A 50 -23.02 2.98 9.87
C ARG A 50 -21.97 3.27 10.94
N ALA A 51 -22.06 2.60 12.10
CA ALA A 51 -21.11 2.82 13.19
C ALA A 51 -19.69 2.41 12.81
N VAL A 52 -19.53 1.30 12.08
CA VAL A 52 -18.23 0.82 11.60
C VAL A 52 -17.64 1.77 10.57
N VAL A 53 -18.44 2.21 9.59
CA VAL A 53 -18.00 3.17 8.57
C VAL A 53 -17.54 4.47 9.21
N ALA A 54 -18.30 5.03 10.16
CA ALA A 54 -17.92 6.26 10.85
C ALA A 54 -16.60 6.12 11.62
N ASP A 55 -16.42 5.01 12.34
CA ASP A 55 -15.20 4.72 13.09
C ASP A 55 -13.97 4.57 12.17
N ARG A 56 -14.11 3.84 11.05
CA ARG A 56 -13.01 3.67 10.08
C ARG A 56 -12.66 4.96 9.35
N LEU A 57 -13.66 5.78 9.00
CA LEU A 57 -13.42 7.08 8.40
C LEU A 57 -12.67 8.00 9.35
N THR A 58 -13.07 8.05 10.63
CA THR A 58 -12.37 8.81 11.67
C THR A 58 -10.92 8.35 11.77
N THR A 59 -10.70 7.04 11.88
CA THR A 59 -9.35 6.45 11.91
C THR A 59 -8.50 6.87 10.71
N MET A 60 -9.03 6.83 9.49
CA MET A 60 -8.28 7.21 8.29
C MET A 60 -8.03 8.72 8.17
N ILE A 61 -8.93 9.55 8.70
CA ILE A 61 -8.74 11.01 8.79
C ILE A 61 -7.62 11.32 9.79
N ASP A 62 -7.64 10.68 10.96
CA ASP A 62 -6.60 10.85 11.99
C ASP A 62 -5.22 10.40 11.50
N LEU A 63 -5.17 9.33 10.70
CA LEU A 63 -3.97 8.86 10.01
C LEU A 63 -3.56 9.75 8.82
N GLY A 64 -4.36 10.75 8.45
CA GLY A 64 -4.08 11.64 7.33
C GLY A 64 -4.23 11.01 5.94
N LEU A 65 -4.87 9.83 5.83
CA LEU A 65 -5.14 9.15 4.55
C LEU A 65 -6.35 9.73 3.82
N LEU A 66 -7.33 10.22 4.58
CA LEU A 66 -8.53 10.86 4.05
C LEU A 66 -8.65 12.29 4.58
N ARG A 67 -9.40 13.12 3.84
CA ARG A 67 -9.89 14.41 4.31
C ARG A 67 -11.35 14.60 3.94
N GLU A 68 -12.07 15.36 4.76
CA GLU A 68 -13.37 15.88 4.36
C GLU A 68 -13.16 17.00 3.32
N GLY A 69 -13.81 16.87 2.18
CA GLY A 69 -13.84 17.86 1.11
C GLY A 69 -15.09 18.73 1.18
N GLU A 70 -15.45 19.28 0.02
CA GLU A 70 -16.64 20.12 -0.14
C GLU A 70 -17.94 19.35 0.07
N LEU A 71 -19.03 20.11 0.22
CA LEU A 71 -20.37 19.56 0.20
C LEU A 71 -20.69 19.04 -1.21
N GLY A 72 -21.21 17.82 -1.31
CA GLY A 72 -21.71 17.24 -2.55
C GLY A 72 -23.03 17.87 -2.99
N GLN A 73 -23.59 17.38 -4.10
CA GLN A 73 -24.89 17.85 -4.58
C GLN A 73 -26.01 17.43 -3.62
N ALA A 74 -26.89 18.37 -3.27
CA ALA A 74 -28.06 18.11 -2.45
C ALA A 74 -29.22 17.56 -3.30
N THR A 75 -29.59 16.30 -3.12
CA THR A 75 -30.68 15.62 -3.85
C THR A 75 -31.97 15.47 -3.04
N GLY A 76 -32.22 16.37 -2.08
CA GLY A 76 -33.45 16.38 -1.27
C GLY A 76 -33.27 16.51 0.25
N GLY A 77 -32.05 16.82 0.72
CA GLY A 77 -31.72 17.02 2.14
C GLY A 77 -30.42 17.82 2.33
N ARG A 78 -29.83 17.76 3.54
CA ARG A 78 -28.51 18.39 3.80
C ARG A 78 -27.46 17.75 2.88
N ALA A 79 -26.77 18.58 2.11
CA ALA A 79 -25.69 18.14 1.24
C ALA A 79 -24.66 17.29 2.03
N PRO A 80 -24.32 16.07 1.58
CA PRO A 80 -23.35 15.23 2.26
C PRO A 80 -21.93 15.79 2.06
N ARG A 81 -21.05 15.67 3.06
CA ARG A 81 -19.63 15.98 2.87
C ARG A 81 -18.96 14.89 2.04
N GLN A 82 -18.15 15.33 1.07
CA GLN A 82 -17.31 14.44 0.28
C GLN A 82 -16.11 13.98 1.11
N MET A 83 -15.69 12.74 0.95
CA MET A 83 -14.45 12.15 1.44
C MET A 83 -13.49 12.14 0.27
N ARG A 84 -12.27 12.63 0.48
CA ARG A 84 -11.21 12.61 -0.54
C ARG A 84 -9.99 11.89 -0.03
N PHE A 85 -9.43 11.04 -0.88
CA PHE A 85 -8.13 10.42 -0.65
C PHE A 85 -7.02 11.48 -0.71
N ARG A 86 -6.10 11.44 0.25
CA ARG A 86 -4.94 12.33 0.29
C ARG A 86 -3.75 11.67 -0.38
N GLN A 87 -3.75 11.66 -1.71
CA GLN A 87 -2.64 11.09 -2.50
C GLN A 87 -1.29 11.77 -2.20
N ASP A 88 -1.33 13.02 -1.74
CA ASP A 88 -0.20 13.88 -1.40
C ASP A 88 0.25 13.77 0.07
N ALA A 89 -0.36 12.89 0.89
CA ALA A 89 -0.01 12.78 2.30
C ALA A 89 1.40 12.20 2.56
N GLY A 90 1.92 11.45 1.59
CA GLY A 90 3.23 10.82 1.63
C GLY A 90 3.70 10.53 0.21
N SER A 91 4.91 9.99 0.09
CA SER A 91 5.44 9.53 -1.19
C SER A 91 5.86 8.06 -1.13
N LEU A 92 5.95 7.44 -2.30
CA LEU A 92 6.44 6.07 -2.47
C LEU A 92 7.72 6.12 -3.30
N LEU A 93 8.78 5.49 -2.80
CA LEU A 93 9.96 5.21 -3.60
C LEU A 93 9.67 3.97 -4.43
N VAL A 94 9.81 4.03 -5.75
CA VAL A 94 9.54 2.88 -6.61
C VAL A 94 10.71 2.63 -7.52
N SER A 95 11.06 1.36 -7.71
CA SER A 95 12.05 0.96 -8.72
C SER A 95 11.63 -0.32 -9.43
N ALA A 96 11.79 -0.32 -10.74
CA ALA A 96 11.82 -1.50 -11.57
C ALA A 96 13.26 -1.79 -11.99
N ILE A 97 13.71 -2.99 -11.66
CA ILE A 97 15.06 -3.47 -11.93
C ILE A 97 14.95 -4.53 -13.02
N ASP A 98 15.63 -4.30 -14.14
CA ASP A 98 15.76 -5.22 -15.25
C ASP A 98 17.19 -5.75 -15.33
N GLN A 99 17.44 -6.67 -16.25
CA GLN A 99 18.76 -7.28 -16.42
C GLN A 99 19.85 -6.26 -16.82
N ASN A 100 19.47 -5.21 -17.55
CA ASN A 100 20.40 -4.23 -18.14
C ASN A 100 20.06 -2.76 -17.82
N SER A 101 19.05 -2.53 -16.97
CA SER A 101 18.61 -1.18 -16.64
C SER A 101 17.93 -1.14 -15.28
N ILE A 102 17.95 0.04 -14.66
CA ILE A 102 17.06 0.37 -13.55
C ILE A 102 16.24 1.60 -13.92
N ALA A 103 14.95 1.51 -13.68
CA ALA A 103 14.02 2.62 -13.67
C ALA A 103 13.58 2.85 -12.23
N LEU A 104 13.59 4.09 -11.77
CA LEU A 104 13.17 4.42 -10.41
C LEU A 104 12.64 5.84 -10.31
N GLY A 105 11.90 6.11 -9.24
CA GLY A 105 11.34 7.42 -9.04
C GLY A 105 10.56 7.56 -7.74
N ILE A 106 9.98 8.74 -7.57
CA ILE A 106 9.11 9.07 -6.45
C ILE A 106 7.69 9.15 -6.99
N ALA A 107 6.77 8.40 -6.41
CA ALA A 107 5.35 8.43 -6.72
C ALA A 107 4.53 9.01 -5.57
N ASP A 108 3.32 9.49 -5.86
CA ASP A 108 2.32 9.77 -4.84
C ASP A 108 1.63 8.48 -4.34
N LEU A 109 0.76 8.58 -3.34
CA LEU A 109 0.09 7.40 -2.78
C LEU A 109 -0.99 6.79 -3.70
N ASN A 110 -1.30 7.43 -4.84
CA ASN A 110 -2.14 6.84 -5.88
C ASN A 110 -1.31 6.17 -6.99
N GLY A 111 0.02 6.17 -6.85
CA GLY A 111 0.95 5.57 -7.81
C GLY A 111 1.27 6.47 -9.01
N GLN A 112 0.91 7.76 -8.96
CA GLN A 112 1.31 8.70 -10.00
C GLN A 112 2.79 9.07 -9.81
N MET A 113 3.60 8.87 -10.84
CA MET A 113 5.01 9.27 -10.82
C MET A 113 5.15 10.79 -10.75
N LEU A 114 5.86 11.27 -9.74
CA LEU A 114 6.16 12.67 -9.52
C LEU A 114 7.52 13.06 -10.12
N VAL A 115 8.48 12.14 -10.06
CA VAL A 115 9.81 12.23 -10.69
C VAL A 115 10.27 10.83 -11.07
N GLU A 116 10.95 10.73 -12.21
CA GLU A 116 11.49 9.49 -12.76
C GLU A 116 12.98 9.65 -13.10
N HIS A 117 13.73 8.58 -12.95
CA HIS A 117 15.14 8.45 -13.32
C HIS A 117 15.38 7.07 -13.92
N HIS A 118 16.13 7.02 -15.00
CA HIS A 118 16.44 5.80 -15.73
C HIS A 118 17.94 5.76 -15.99
N GLU A 119 18.57 4.63 -15.71
CA GLU A 119 19.97 4.41 -16.06
C GLU A 119 20.24 2.97 -16.51
N ALA A 120 21.31 2.81 -17.29
CA ALA A 120 21.86 1.50 -17.57
C ALA A 120 22.50 0.94 -16.29
N ALA A 121 22.23 -0.33 -16.01
CA ALA A 121 22.78 -1.04 -14.87
C ALA A 121 23.04 -2.49 -15.28
N GLN A 122 23.93 -3.20 -14.61
CA GLN A 122 24.09 -4.63 -14.84
C GLN A 122 23.72 -5.37 -13.56
N LEU A 123 22.72 -6.26 -13.67
CA LEU A 123 22.18 -6.98 -12.52
C LEU A 123 23.18 -7.99 -11.93
N ASP A 124 24.08 -8.48 -12.77
CA ASP A 124 25.19 -9.39 -12.44
C ASP A 124 26.25 -8.77 -11.51
N ALA A 125 26.24 -7.43 -11.33
CA ALA A 125 27.01 -6.76 -10.28
C ALA A 125 26.59 -7.21 -8.87
N GLY A 126 25.43 -7.87 -8.76
CA GLY A 126 24.92 -8.47 -7.55
C GLY A 126 24.04 -7.53 -6.72
N PRO A 127 23.28 -8.10 -5.76
CA PRO A 127 22.20 -7.39 -5.06
C PRO A 127 22.72 -6.20 -4.24
N LYS A 128 23.89 -6.33 -3.61
CA LYS A 128 24.44 -5.26 -2.79
C LYS A 128 24.75 -4.01 -3.63
N ALA A 129 25.43 -4.19 -4.77
CA ALA A 129 25.82 -3.08 -5.62
C ALA A 129 24.60 -2.35 -6.20
N VAL A 130 23.59 -3.11 -6.66
CA VAL A 130 22.35 -2.53 -7.20
C VAL A 130 21.56 -1.79 -6.11
N LEU A 131 21.44 -2.34 -4.90
CA LEU A 131 20.73 -1.67 -3.81
C LEU A 131 21.45 -0.41 -3.32
N GLU A 132 22.79 -0.43 -3.23
CA GLU A 132 23.58 0.76 -2.91
C GLU A 132 23.40 1.86 -3.98
N ARG A 133 23.32 1.46 -5.26
CA ARG A 133 23.04 2.40 -6.35
C ARG A 133 21.64 2.99 -6.26
N LEU A 134 20.62 2.17 -6.02
CA LEU A 134 19.24 2.62 -5.83
C LEU A 134 19.13 3.59 -4.64
N ALA A 135 19.74 3.27 -3.50
CA ALA A 135 19.76 4.14 -2.34
C ALA A 135 20.40 5.50 -2.66
N THR A 136 21.52 5.49 -3.39
CA THR A 136 22.20 6.73 -3.83
C THR A 136 21.29 7.61 -4.69
N ILE A 137 20.58 7.02 -5.65
CA ILE A 137 19.70 7.77 -6.56
C ILE A 137 18.46 8.25 -5.81
N PHE A 138 17.86 7.44 -4.93
CA PHE A 138 16.73 7.89 -4.11
C PHE A 138 17.11 9.04 -3.19
N ASP A 139 18.26 8.98 -2.52
CA ASP A 139 18.78 10.06 -1.68
C ASP A 139 18.98 11.35 -2.49
N TRP A 140 19.46 11.23 -3.73
CA TRP A 140 19.58 12.37 -4.63
C TRP A 140 18.20 12.93 -5.02
N LEU A 141 17.27 12.09 -5.48
CA LEU A 141 15.91 12.50 -5.84
C LEU A 141 15.17 13.16 -4.68
N LEU A 142 15.30 12.65 -3.45
CA LEU A 142 14.68 13.22 -2.26
C LEU A 142 15.27 14.57 -1.86
N LYS A 143 16.55 14.82 -2.16
CA LYS A 143 17.20 16.12 -1.90
C LYS A 143 16.82 17.17 -2.93
N GLU A 144 16.73 16.79 -4.20
CA GLU A 144 16.39 17.69 -5.30
C GLU A 144 14.90 18.05 -5.35
N THR A 145 14.06 17.33 -4.61
CA THR A 145 12.62 17.48 -4.69
C THR A 145 12.01 17.76 -3.32
N GLU A 146 11.24 18.85 -3.20
CA GLU A 146 10.45 19.15 -1.99
C GLU A 146 9.20 18.26 -1.93
N LYS A 147 9.39 16.93 -1.87
CA LYS A 147 8.29 15.96 -1.84
C LYS A 147 7.96 15.55 -0.39
N PRO A 148 6.73 15.09 -0.14
CA PRO A 148 6.36 14.50 1.14
C PRO A 148 7.33 13.37 1.51
N ALA A 149 7.55 13.17 2.82
CA ALA A 149 8.41 12.11 3.31
C ALA A 149 8.00 10.73 2.75
N PRO A 150 8.97 9.87 2.38
CA PRO A 150 8.67 8.56 1.86
C PRO A 150 8.04 7.68 2.95
N TRP A 151 6.90 7.07 2.64
CA TRP A 151 6.19 6.15 3.52
C TRP A 151 6.51 4.68 3.24
N GLY A 152 7.02 4.40 2.04
CA GLY A 152 7.34 3.05 1.64
C GLY A 152 8.23 3.02 0.40
N ILE A 153 8.79 1.84 0.17
CA ILE A 153 9.57 1.52 -1.02
C ILE A 153 8.98 0.27 -1.70
N GLY A 154 8.81 0.33 -3.01
CA GLY A 154 8.42 -0.80 -3.86
C GLY A 154 9.55 -1.13 -4.83
N LEU A 155 9.98 -2.39 -4.83
CA LEU A 155 10.98 -2.91 -5.76
C LEU A 155 10.35 -4.01 -6.62
N ALA A 156 10.44 -3.85 -7.94
CA ALA A 156 10.14 -4.88 -8.92
C ALA A 156 11.46 -5.45 -9.45
N LEU A 157 11.55 -6.78 -9.49
CA LEU A 157 12.72 -7.53 -9.92
C LEU A 157 12.29 -8.52 -11.00
N PRO A 158 13.21 -8.95 -11.89
CA PRO A 158 12.92 -10.03 -12.82
C PRO A 158 12.82 -11.34 -12.04
N GLY A 159 11.90 -12.21 -12.46
CA GLY A 159 11.81 -13.57 -11.94
C GLY A 159 11.10 -13.72 -10.57
N PRO A 160 10.97 -14.97 -10.10
CA PRO A 160 10.24 -15.27 -8.88
C PRO A 160 10.99 -14.79 -7.64
N ILE A 161 10.26 -14.15 -6.73
CA ILE A 161 10.76 -13.80 -5.40
C ILE A 161 10.16 -14.81 -4.42
N GLU A 162 11.02 -15.61 -3.78
CA GLU A 162 10.59 -16.48 -2.69
C GLU A 162 10.09 -15.63 -1.51
N LYS A 163 8.78 -15.68 -1.27
CA LYS A 163 8.19 -15.07 -0.08
C LYS A 163 8.33 -16.05 1.08
N PRO A 164 9.01 -15.68 2.19
CA PRO A 164 9.00 -16.52 3.38
C PRO A 164 7.56 -16.79 3.82
N VAL A 165 7.24 -18.04 4.13
CA VAL A 165 5.93 -18.47 4.64
C VAL A 165 5.81 -18.05 6.11
N ALA A 166 5.81 -16.76 6.42
CA ALA A 166 5.36 -16.23 7.71
C ALA A 166 5.28 -14.69 7.69
N ALA A 167 4.06 -14.19 7.87
CA ALA A 167 3.69 -12.85 8.33
C ALA A 167 4.02 -11.64 7.43
N PHE A 168 3.01 -10.77 7.31
CA PHE A 168 3.18 -9.36 6.94
C PHE A 168 4.43 -8.77 7.62
N GLY A 169 5.34 -8.20 6.83
CA GLY A 169 6.55 -7.54 7.33
C GLY A 169 7.86 -8.29 7.11
N THR A 170 7.86 -9.51 6.53
CA THR A 170 9.14 -10.13 6.10
C THR A 170 9.57 -9.58 4.75
N VAL A 171 10.70 -8.86 4.73
CA VAL A 171 11.41 -8.52 3.50
C VAL A 171 11.94 -9.83 2.89
N PRO A 172 11.66 -10.14 1.61
CA PRO A 172 12.22 -11.33 0.97
C PRO A 172 13.75 -11.30 1.05
N VAL A 173 14.37 -12.45 1.29
CA VAL A 173 15.83 -12.55 1.31
C VAL A 173 16.31 -12.34 -0.13
N LEU A 174 16.78 -11.14 -0.44
CA LEU A 174 17.13 -10.75 -1.81
C LEU A 174 18.24 -11.64 -2.40
N GLN A 175 19.09 -12.24 -1.58
CA GLN A 175 20.12 -13.20 -2.01
C GLN A 175 19.56 -14.50 -2.62
N GLY A 176 18.27 -14.80 -2.43
CA GLY A 176 17.61 -15.97 -3.00
C GLY A 176 16.85 -15.72 -4.31
N VAL A 177 16.85 -14.49 -4.83
CA VAL A 177 16.16 -14.19 -6.10
C VAL A 177 17.06 -14.65 -7.26
N GLN A 178 16.57 -15.58 -8.07
CA GLN A 178 17.33 -16.19 -9.17
C GLN A 178 17.83 -15.18 -10.20
N SER A 179 17.22 -14.01 -10.33
CA SER A 179 17.67 -12.97 -11.26
C SER A 179 18.98 -12.30 -10.87
N TRP A 180 19.48 -12.51 -9.65
CA TRP A 180 20.81 -12.04 -9.24
C TRP A 180 21.96 -13.00 -9.57
N GLN A 181 21.65 -14.22 -10.01
CA GLN A 181 22.63 -15.26 -10.37
C GLN A 181 22.95 -15.20 -11.86
#